data_AF-A0A524H5U3-F1
#
_entry.id   AF-A0A524H5U3-F1
#
_cell.length_a   1.000
_cell.length_b   1.000
_cell.length_c   1.000
_cell.angle_alpha   90.00
_cell.angle_beta   90.00
_cell.angle_gamma   90.00
#
_symmetry.space_group_name_H-M   'P 1'
#
loop_
_entity.id
_entity.type
_entity.pdbx_description
1 polymer ?
#
loop_
_entity_poly.entity_id
_entity_poly.type
_entity_poly.pdbx_seq_one_letter_code
_entity_poly.pdbx_strand_id
1 'polypeptide(L)'
;MKAVNNDRRTEIVTLLSGAVDSLADAVASGRLGFDYAVKEYVEQSDNELSRVLQEYVQALQLGDEPKRISSEDESRSREEVRRAILGKLARHFDVPEVTAFVDAVLESQDKRLSIVRTLDDQAAKLRQLLSTA
;
A
#
# COMPACT_ATOMS: atom_id res chain seq x y z
N MET A 1 11.74 23.02 -4.02
CA MET A 1 11.21 21.86 -3.28
C MET A 1 10.74 22.37 -1.92
N LYS A 2 9.44 22.37 -1.64
CA LYS A 2 8.95 22.73 -0.30
C LYS A 2 9.37 21.59 0.62
N ALA A 3 10.24 21.86 1.59
CA ALA A 3 10.51 20.90 2.65
C ALA A 3 9.16 20.57 3.30
N VAL A 4 8.72 19.32 3.19
CA VAL A 4 7.62 18.82 4.03
C VAL A 4 7.98 19.18 5.46
N ASN A 5 7.10 19.92 6.12
CA ASN A 5 7.32 20.32 7.50
C ASN A 5 7.62 19.06 8.33
N ASN A 6 8.69 19.07 9.14
CA ASN A 6 9.18 17.85 9.80
C ASN A 6 8.08 17.17 10.62
N ASP A 7 7.22 17.98 11.25
CA ASP A 7 6.05 17.51 12.01
C ASP A 7 5.05 16.75 11.13
N ARG A 8 4.79 17.27 9.92
CA ARG A 8 3.87 16.64 8.95
C ARG A 8 4.45 15.34 8.41
N ARG A 9 5.77 15.30 8.17
CA ARG A 9 6.46 14.06 7.79
C ARG A 9 6.31 13.02 8.90
N THR A 10 6.61 13.37 10.15
CA THR A 10 6.49 12.46 11.29
C THR A 10 5.07 11.93 11.45
N GLU A 11 4.05 12.77 11.29
CA GLU A 11 2.64 12.37 11.31
C GLU A 11 2.35 11.32 10.21
N ILE A 12 2.76 11.60 8.97
CA ILE A 12 2.56 10.68 7.84
C ILE A 12 3.32 9.37 8.04
N VAL A 13 4.56 9.42 8.53
CA VAL A 13 5.37 8.21 8.80
C VAL A 13 4.76 7.39 9.92
N THR A 14 4.24 8.02 10.97
CA THR A 14 3.54 7.32 12.06
C THR A 14 2.29 6.61 11.54
N LEU A 15 1.51 7.31 10.71
CA LEU A 15 0.32 6.77 10.09
C LEU A 15 0.66 5.61 9.15
N LEU A 16 1.70 5.77 8.31
CA LEU A 16 2.20 4.72 7.44
C LEU A 16 2.67 3.51 8.24
N SER A 17 3.44 3.71 9.32
CA SER A 17 3.92 2.62 10.17
C SER A 17 2.75 1.79 10.72
N GLY A 18 1.72 2.43 11.27
CA GLY A 18 0.54 1.73 11.76
C GLY A 18 -0.25 1.00 10.67
N ALA A 19 -0.29 1.58 9.46
CA ALA A 19 -0.91 0.94 8.30
C ALA A 19 -0.15 -0.31 7.86
N VAL A 20 1.17 -0.20 7.70
CA VAL A 20 2.02 -1.32 7.27
C VAL A 20 1.96 -2.47 8.27
N ASP A 21 1.92 -2.15 9.57
CA ASP A 21 1.73 -3.15 10.64
C ASP A 21 0.40 -3.89 10.47
N SER A 22 -0.70 -3.15 10.28
CA SER A 22 -2.03 -3.73 10.10
C SER A 22 -2.10 -4.59 8.83
N LEU A 23 -1.46 -4.14 7.74
CA LEU A 23 -1.37 -4.92 6.50
C LEU A 23 -0.54 -6.19 6.69
N ALA A 24 0.62 -6.10 7.37
CA ALA A 24 1.47 -7.26 7.65
C ALA A 24 0.70 -8.31 8.45
N ASP A 25 0.02 -7.90 9.54
CA ASP A 25 -0.78 -8.79 10.38
C ASP A 25 -1.94 -9.44 9.60
N ALA A 26 -2.65 -8.67 8.77
CA ALA A 26 -3.75 -9.17 7.96
C ALA A 26 -3.28 -10.21 6.92
N VAL A 27 -2.15 -9.96 6.25
CA VAL A 27 -1.59 -10.93 5.29
C VAL A 27 -1.02 -12.16 6.02
N ALA A 28 -0.33 -11.97 7.15
CA ALA A 28 0.24 -13.06 7.95
C ALA A 28 -0.84 -13.99 8.52
N SER A 29 -2.01 -13.44 8.86
CA SER A 29 -3.19 -14.19 9.30
C SER A 29 -3.78 -15.11 8.22
N GLY A 30 -3.25 -15.06 6.99
CA GLY A 30 -3.39 -16.11 5.98
C GLY A 30 -4.73 -16.17 5.27
N ARG A 31 -5.60 -15.17 5.41
CA ARG A 31 -6.94 -15.26 4.82
C ARG A 31 -6.95 -14.98 3.32
N LEU A 32 -6.42 -13.87 2.81
CA LEU A 32 -6.77 -13.46 1.43
C LEU A 32 -5.73 -12.57 0.70
N GLY A 33 -4.46 -12.55 1.14
CA GLY A 33 -3.37 -11.83 0.45
C GLY A 33 -3.40 -10.30 0.58
N PHE A 34 -2.52 -9.61 -0.13
CA PHE A 34 -2.31 -8.16 0.01
C PHE A 34 -3.54 -7.31 -0.33
N ASP A 35 -4.24 -7.66 -1.41
CA ASP A 35 -5.42 -6.92 -1.87
C ASP A 35 -6.52 -6.91 -0.81
N TYR A 36 -6.72 -8.04 -0.14
CA TYR A 36 -7.69 -8.14 0.94
C TYR A 36 -7.23 -7.41 2.19
N ALA A 37 -5.93 -7.47 2.53
CA ALA A 37 -5.39 -6.71 3.64
C ALA A 37 -5.60 -5.19 3.44
N VAL A 38 -5.43 -4.68 2.21
CA VAL A 38 -5.72 -3.28 1.88
C VAL A 38 -7.21 -2.98 2.06
N LYS A 39 -8.10 -3.87 1.59
CA LYS A 39 -9.54 -3.72 1.81
C LYS A 39 -9.89 -3.64 3.29
N GLU A 40 -9.40 -4.58 4.09
CA GLU A 40 -9.65 -4.64 5.52
C GLU A 40 -9.13 -3.39 6.25
N TYR A 41 -7.92 -2.94 5.91
CA TYR A 41 -7.35 -1.71 6.44
C TYR A 41 -8.23 -0.48 6.15
N VAL A 42 -8.70 -0.36 4.90
CA VAL A 42 -9.58 0.74 4.47
C VAL A 42 -10.92 0.71 5.20
N GLU A 43 -11.49 -0.48 5.43
CA GLU A 43 -12.76 -0.64 6.16
C GLU A 43 -12.64 -0.30 7.66
N GLN A 44 -11.45 -0.53 8.25
CA GLN A 44 -11.20 -0.32 9.68
C GLN A 44 -10.62 1.06 10.02
N SER A 45 -10.14 1.81 9.02
CA SER A 45 -9.42 3.07 9.22
C SER A 45 -10.13 4.24 8.54
N ASP A 46 -10.35 5.34 9.27
CA ASP A 46 -10.76 6.63 8.69
C ASP A 46 -9.60 7.64 8.82
N ASN A 47 -8.66 7.56 7.89
CA ASN A 47 -7.52 8.46 7.83
C ASN A 47 -7.15 8.80 6.38
N GLU A 48 -6.16 9.66 6.19
CA GLU A 48 -5.80 10.12 4.84
C GLU A 48 -5.28 8.99 3.94
N LEU A 49 -4.55 8.02 4.49
CA LEU A 49 -4.04 6.88 3.72
C LEU A 49 -5.17 5.96 3.30
N SER A 50 -6.13 5.67 4.19
CA SER A 50 -7.29 4.85 3.85
C SER A 50 -8.15 5.49 2.77
N ARG A 51 -8.29 6.83 2.77
CA ARG A 51 -9.00 7.56 1.70
C ARG A 51 -8.35 7.42 0.33
N VAL A 52 -7.02 7.47 0.25
CA VAL A 52 -6.31 7.25 -1.02
C VAL A 52 -6.38 5.77 -1.44
N LEU A 53 -6.26 4.85 -0.47
CA LEU A 53 -6.39 3.41 -0.72
C LEU A 53 -7.82 2.98 -1.04
N GLN A 54 -8.83 3.82 -0.78
CA GLN A 54 -10.20 3.55 -1.23
C GLN A 54 -10.28 3.39 -2.76
N GLU A 55 -9.51 4.17 -3.52
CA GLU A 55 -9.42 4.01 -4.99
C GLU A 55 -8.87 2.62 -5.34
N TYR A 56 -7.90 2.11 -4.58
CA TYR A 56 -7.33 0.78 -4.76
C TYR A 56 -8.40 -0.30 -4.55
N VAL A 57 -9.18 -0.19 -3.48
CA VAL A 57 -10.27 -1.13 -3.18
C VAL A 57 -11.37 -1.09 -4.25
N GLN A 58 -11.73 0.09 -4.74
CA GLN A 58 -12.70 0.22 -5.84
C GLN A 58 -12.19 -0.44 -7.12
N ALA A 59 -10.90 -0.27 -7.45
CA ALA A 59 -10.28 -0.92 -8.59
C ALA A 59 -10.29 -2.46 -8.49
N LEU A 60 -10.15 -3.01 -7.28
CA LEU A 60 -10.29 -4.45 -7.04
C LEU A 60 -11.73 -4.93 -7.28
N GLN A 61 -12.73 -4.17 -6.82
CA GLN A 61 -14.16 -4.53 -6.94
C GLN A 61 -14.66 -4.45 -8.39
N LEU A 62 -14.12 -3.56 -9.22
CA LEU A 62 -14.43 -3.49 -10.65
C LEU A 62 -13.98 -4.75 -11.43
N GLY A 63 -13.20 -5.64 -10.81
CA GLY A 63 -12.79 -6.92 -11.37
C GLY A 63 -13.84 -8.03 -11.27
N ASP A 64 -14.95 -7.82 -10.57
CA ASP A 64 -16.07 -8.79 -10.50
C ASP A 64 -17.10 -8.62 -11.63
N GLU A 65 -17.01 -7.56 -12.44
CA GLU A 65 -17.84 -7.44 -13.65
C GLU A 65 -17.22 -8.24 -14.81
N PRO A 66 -17.93 -9.23 -15.37
CA PRO A 66 -17.41 -10.08 -16.44
C PRO A 66 -17.35 -9.28 -17.74
N LYS A 67 -16.20 -8.67 -18.05
CA LYS A 67 -15.96 -8.09 -19.37
C LYS A 67 -15.43 -9.18 -20.31
N ARG A 68 -15.91 -9.15 -21.55
CA ARG A 68 -15.54 -10.08 -22.63
C ARG A 68 -14.13 -9.79 -23.16
N ILE A 69 -13.14 -9.85 -22.30
CA ILE A 69 -11.72 -9.67 -22.62
C ILE A 69 -10.97 -10.93 -22.18
N SER A 70 -9.89 -11.27 -22.89
CA SER A 70 -9.00 -12.38 -22.55
C SER A 70 -8.54 -12.25 -21.09
N SER A 71 -8.58 -13.34 -20.32
CA SER A 71 -8.21 -13.36 -18.90
C SER A 71 -6.78 -12.85 -18.62
N GLU A 72 -5.89 -12.96 -19.62
CA GLU A 72 -4.52 -12.42 -19.56
C GLU A 72 -4.46 -10.89 -19.69
N ASP A 73 -5.29 -10.29 -20.54
CA ASP A 73 -5.34 -8.82 -20.74
C ASP A 73 -6.03 -8.12 -19.56
N GLU A 74 -7.02 -8.77 -18.96
CA GLU A 74 -7.63 -8.28 -17.72
C GLU A 74 -6.64 -8.27 -16.55
N SER A 75 -5.83 -9.33 -16.42
CA SER A 75 -4.83 -9.43 -15.35
C SER A 75 -3.76 -8.34 -15.47
N ARG A 76 -3.29 -8.07 -16.71
CA ARG A 76 -2.34 -6.98 -16.98
C ARG A 76 -2.94 -5.61 -16.68
N SER A 77 -4.18 -5.36 -17.12
CA SER A 77 -4.87 -4.09 -16.87
C SER A 77 -5.07 -3.81 -15.38
N ARG A 78 -5.42 -4.84 -14.58
CA ARG A 78 -5.57 -4.72 -13.13
C ARG A 78 -4.27 -4.34 -12.45
N GLU A 79 -3.19 -5.01 -12.84
CA GLU A 79 -1.86 -4.74 -12.30
C GLU A 79 -1.39 -3.30 -12.60
N GLU A 80 -1.64 -2.81 -13.82
CA GLU A 80 -1.35 -1.43 -14.19
C GLU A 80 -2.15 -0.41 -13.37
N VAL A 81 -3.44 -0.68 -13.13
CA VAL A 81 -4.28 0.18 -12.29
C VAL A 81 -3.77 0.18 -10.84
N ARG A 82 -3.43 -0.98 -10.27
CA ARG A 82 -2.84 -1.07 -8.92
C ARG A 82 -1.56 -0.24 -8.81
N ARG A 83 -0.65 -0.39 -9.78
CA ARG A 83 0.59 0.39 -9.86
C ARG A 83 0.34 1.88 -9.95
N ALA A 84 -0.61 2.29 -10.79
CA ALA A 84 -0.96 3.70 -10.94
C ALA A 84 -1.48 4.29 -9.62
N ILE A 85 -2.31 3.56 -8.89
CA ILE A 85 -2.87 4.00 -7.60
C ILE A 85 -1.80 4.05 -6.50
N LEU A 86 -0.96 3.02 -6.38
CA LEU A 86 0.17 3.05 -5.45
C LEU A 86 1.14 4.19 -5.78
N GLY A 87 1.40 4.45 -7.07
CA GLY A 87 2.17 5.62 -7.49
C GLY A 87 1.48 6.96 -7.18
N LYS A 88 0.15 7.04 -7.19
CA LYS A 88 -0.58 8.22 -6.70
C LYS A 88 -0.40 8.37 -5.19
N LEU A 89 -0.42 7.29 -4.41
CA LEU A 89 -0.18 7.31 -2.96
C LEU A 89 1.15 7.98 -2.63
N ALA A 90 2.24 7.55 -3.29
CA ALA A 90 3.56 8.14 -3.10
C ALA A 90 3.57 9.65 -3.41
N ARG A 91 2.95 10.06 -4.53
CA ARG A 91 2.86 11.47 -4.95
C ARG A 91 1.93 12.32 -4.06
N HIS A 92 0.88 11.73 -3.51
CA HIS A 92 -0.10 12.43 -2.67
C HIS A 92 0.54 12.88 -1.36
N PHE A 93 1.32 12.01 -0.73
CA PHE A 93 2.00 12.33 0.51
C PHE A 93 3.31 13.09 0.32
N ASP A 94 4.00 12.90 -0.82
CA ASP A 94 5.30 13.52 -1.14
C ASP A 94 6.35 13.33 -0.02
N VAL A 95 6.30 12.16 0.62
CA VAL A 95 7.19 11.75 1.71
C VAL A 95 8.07 10.59 1.24
N PRO A 96 9.41 10.64 1.44
CA PRO A 96 10.32 9.60 0.99
C PRO A 96 9.97 8.20 1.49
N GLU A 97 9.53 8.08 2.74
CA GLU A 97 9.13 6.81 3.35
C GLU A 97 7.93 6.17 2.65
N VAL A 98 6.94 6.97 2.26
CA VAL A 98 5.76 6.48 1.53
C VAL A 98 6.17 6.00 0.14
N THR A 99 7.07 6.75 -0.52
CA THR A 99 7.61 6.37 -1.83
C THR A 99 8.40 5.06 -1.74
N ALA A 100 9.30 4.94 -0.78
CA ALA A 100 10.10 3.75 -0.56
C ALA A 100 9.24 2.53 -0.21
N PHE A 101 8.17 2.71 0.58
CA PHE A 101 7.19 1.67 0.85
C PHE A 101 6.49 1.20 -0.42
N VAL A 102 5.95 2.13 -1.22
CA VAL A 102 5.29 1.82 -2.49
C VAL A 102 6.24 1.07 -3.43
N ASP A 103 7.46 1.56 -3.59
CA ASP A 103 8.47 0.94 -4.46
C ASP A 103 8.77 -0.50 -3.99
N ALA A 104 8.91 -0.72 -2.68
CA ALA A 104 9.15 -2.06 -2.13
C ALA A 104 7.97 -3.02 -2.38
N VAL A 105 6.73 -2.54 -2.25
CA VAL A 105 5.53 -3.34 -2.55
C VAL A 105 5.51 -3.71 -4.03
N LEU A 106 5.74 -2.75 -4.93
CA LEU A 106 5.76 -3.01 -6.38
C LEU A 106 6.90 -3.96 -6.78
N GLU A 107 8.09 -3.75 -6.24
CA GLU A 107 9.25 -4.61 -6.48
C GLU A 107 8.98 -6.04 -5.99
N SER A 108 8.29 -6.21 -4.85
CA SER A 108 7.93 -7.53 -4.35
C SER A 108 7.00 -8.28 -5.31
N GLN A 109 6.10 -7.57 -5.99
CA GLN A 109 5.20 -8.14 -6.99
C GLN A 109 5.96 -8.53 -8.26
N ASP A 110 6.82 -7.63 -8.77
CA ASP A 110 7.63 -7.87 -9.97
C ASP A 110 8.59 -9.05 -9.79
N LYS A 111 9.26 -9.13 -8.64
CA LYS A 111 10.24 -10.17 -8.33
C LYS A 111 9.62 -11.41 -7.70
N ARG A 112 8.28 -11.45 -7.53
CA ARG A 112 7.53 -12.51 -6.84
C ARG A 112 8.11 -12.83 -5.45
N LEU A 113 8.56 -11.80 -4.74
CA LEU A 113 9.00 -11.90 -3.36
C LEU A 113 7.79 -12.10 -2.44
N SER A 114 8.05 -12.60 -1.24
CA SER A 114 7.01 -12.73 -0.23
C SER A 114 6.56 -11.35 0.23
N ILE A 115 5.33 -10.97 -0.13
CA ILE A 115 4.73 -9.70 0.30
C ILE A 115 4.66 -9.60 1.83
N VAL A 116 4.43 -10.71 2.54
CA VAL A 116 4.47 -10.75 4.01
C VAL A 116 5.82 -10.26 4.52
N ARG A 117 6.92 -10.87 4.04
CA ARG A 117 8.28 -10.45 4.44
C ARG A 117 8.58 -9.01 4.07
N THR A 118 8.14 -8.57 2.88
CA THR A 118 8.30 -7.18 2.46
C THR A 118 7.58 -6.24 3.43
N LEU A 119 6.35 -6.53 3.82
CA LEU A 119 5.60 -5.71 4.78
C LEU A 119 6.25 -5.72 6.17
N ASP A 120 6.66 -6.89 6.67
CA ASP A 120 7.38 -7.02 7.95
C ASP A 120 8.67 -6.20 7.98
N ASP A 121 9.47 -6.26 6.90
CA ASP A 121 10.71 -5.51 6.77
C ASP A 121 10.45 -4.00 6.73
N GLN A 122 9.41 -3.55 6.03
CA GLN A 122 9.04 -2.14 5.96
C GLN A 122 8.48 -1.64 7.29
N ALA A 123 7.64 -2.43 7.96
CA ALA A 123 7.16 -2.15 9.31
C ALA A 123 8.32 -1.95 10.29
N ALA A 124 9.28 -2.88 10.30
CA ALA A 124 10.47 -2.80 11.14
C ALA A 124 11.29 -1.52 10.87
N LYS A 125 11.52 -1.18 9.59
CA LYS A 125 12.23 0.05 9.20
C LYS A 125 11.53 1.31 9.67
N LEU A 126 10.21 1.40 9.50
CA LEU A 126 9.43 2.57 9.90
C LEU A 126 9.42 2.75 11.42
N ARG A 127 9.27 1.66 12.19
CA ARG A 127 9.39 1.69 13.66
C ARG A 127 10.77 2.15 14.11
N GLN A 128 11.83 1.62 13.48
CA GLN A 128 13.20 2.04 13.79
C GLN A 128 13.38 3.54 13.52
N LEU A 129 12.90 4.04 12.38
CA LEU A 129 12.98 5.46 12.04
C LEU A 129 12.30 6.35 13.10
N LEU A 130 11.09 5.98 13.52
CA LEU A 130 10.32 6.70 14.54
C LEU A 130 10.97 6.64 15.93
N SER A 131 11.70 5.56 16.25
CA SER A 131 12.44 5.46 17.52
C SER A 131 13.68 6.36 17.58
N THR A 132 14.15 6.84 16.43
CA THR A 132 15.36 7.67 16.30
C THR A 132 15.07 9.13 15.97
N ALA A 133 13.81 9.48 15.73
CA ALA A 133 13.32 10.82 15.40
C ALA A 133 12.94 11.61 16.67
#